data_AF-A0A251VQ12-F1
#
_entry.id   AF-A0A251VQ12-F1
#
_cell.length_a   1.000
_cell.length_b   1.000
_cell.length_c   1.000
_cell.angle_alpha   90.00
_cell.angle_beta   90.00
_cell.angle_gamma   90.00
#
_symmetry.space_group_name_H-M   'P 1'
#
loop_
_entity.id
_entity.type
_entity.pdbx_description
1 polymer ?
#
loop_
_entity_poly.entity_id
_entity_poly.type
_entity_poly.pdbx_seq_one_letter_code
_entity_poly.pdbx_strand_id
1 'polypeptide(L)'
;MFICSTSHGSQSVTSQPSIHFQSNASKPPSPTSKTFKPSHHKYIHKPTPEKPPPSSTPQPHFNFQPPFNQMARTKQTARKSTGGKAPRKQLATKAARKSAPATGGVKKPHRFRPGTVALREIRKYQKSTELLIRKLPFQRLVREIAQDFKTDLRFQSSAVAALQEAAEAYLVGLFEDTNLCAIHAKRVTIMPKDMQLARRIRGERA
;
A
#
# COMPACT_ATOMS: atom_id res chain seq x y z
N MET A 1 14.08 -80.76 43.89
CA MET A 1 12.90 -80.19 44.57
C MET A 1 12.94 -78.69 44.31
N PHE A 2 12.25 -78.16 43.29
CA PHE A 2 10.87 -77.58 43.35
C PHE A 2 10.72 -76.65 44.58
N ILE A 3 10.36 -75.36 44.49
CA ILE A 3 9.23 -74.73 43.77
C ILE A 3 9.56 -73.29 43.32
N CYS A 4 8.81 -72.84 42.31
CA CYS A 4 8.76 -71.60 41.54
C CYS A 4 8.03 -70.41 42.22
N SER A 5 8.17 -69.21 41.62
CA SER A 5 7.12 -68.19 41.35
C SER A 5 7.17 -66.79 42.02
N THR A 6 7.47 -65.80 41.16
CA THR A 6 6.72 -64.54 40.83
C THR A 6 6.64 -63.29 41.75
N SER A 7 7.15 -62.18 41.18
CA SER A 7 6.50 -60.83 41.04
C SER A 7 6.45 -59.92 42.30
N HIS A 8 6.50 -58.59 42.32
CA HIS A 8 6.43 -57.42 41.43
C HIS A 8 7.48 -56.39 41.97
N GLY A 9 8.15 -55.52 41.22
CA GLY A 9 7.60 -54.38 40.49
C GLY A 9 7.30 -53.19 41.43
N SER A 10 8.27 -52.28 41.68
CA SER A 10 8.00 -50.96 42.29
C SER A 10 9.08 -49.95 41.89
N GLN A 11 8.73 -49.10 40.91
CA GLN A 11 9.50 -47.93 40.49
C GLN A 11 9.11 -46.75 41.38
N SER A 12 10.09 -46.06 41.97
CA SER A 12 9.91 -44.80 42.67
C SER A 12 9.87 -43.64 41.67
N VAL A 13 8.66 -43.19 41.34
CA VAL A 13 8.38 -42.02 40.50
C VAL A 13 8.43 -40.77 41.36
N THR A 14 9.41 -39.90 41.10
CA THR A 14 9.48 -38.55 41.66
C THR A 14 8.39 -37.67 41.05
N SER A 15 7.61 -37.08 41.93
CA SER A 15 6.46 -36.22 41.70
C SER A 15 6.80 -34.93 40.95
N GLN A 16 6.18 -34.73 39.77
CA GLN A 16 5.94 -33.40 39.22
C GLN A 16 4.55 -32.90 39.64
N PRO A 17 4.37 -31.61 39.97
CA PRO A 17 3.05 -31.03 40.15
C PRO A 17 2.40 -30.78 38.78
N SER A 18 1.35 -31.56 38.51
CA SER A 18 0.44 -31.36 37.39
C SER A 18 -0.47 -30.18 37.69
N ILE A 19 -0.19 -29.03 37.07
CA ILE A 19 -1.06 -27.85 37.10
C ILE A 19 -2.29 -28.14 36.23
N HIS A 20 -3.41 -28.33 36.92
CA HIS A 20 -4.74 -28.53 36.35
C HIS A 20 -5.22 -27.21 35.72
N PHE A 21 -5.06 -27.05 34.40
CA PHE A 21 -5.64 -25.93 33.67
C PHE A 21 -7.11 -26.24 33.40
N GLN A 22 -8.00 -25.76 34.27
CA GLN A 22 -9.44 -25.76 34.01
C GLN A 22 -9.72 -24.93 32.76
N SER A 23 -10.22 -25.57 31.71
CA SER A 23 -10.74 -24.92 30.52
C SER A 23 -12.08 -24.25 30.84
N ASN A 24 -12.05 -23.03 31.40
CA ASN A 24 -13.22 -22.17 31.41
C ASN A 24 -13.39 -21.54 30.03
N ALA A 25 -14.18 -22.20 29.18
CA ALA A 25 -14.65 -21.66 27.92
C ALA A 25 -15.71 -20.57 28.16
N SER A 26 -15.28 -19.35 28.45
CA SER A 26 -16.16 -18.18 28.38
C SER A 26 -16.34 -17.77 26.92
N LYS A 27 -17.55 -18.00 26.41
CA LYS A 27 -18.07 -17.56 25.10
C LYS A 27 -17.79 -16.05 24.88
N PRO A 28 -17.32 -15.61 23.70
CA PRO A 28 -17.14 -14.19 23.43
C PRO A 28 -18.49 -13.46 23.35
N PRO A 29 -18.61 -12.23 23.89
CA PRO A 29 -19.84 -11.46 23.77
C PRO A 29 -20.06 -11.01 22.31
N SER A 30 -21.31 -11.09 21.87
CA SER A 30 -21.78 -10.60 20.57
C SER A 30 -21.61 -9.09 20.43
N PRO A 31 -21.39 -8.56 19.20
CA PRO A 31 -21.28 -7.13 18.99
C PRO A 31 -22.63 -6.46 19.17
N THR A 32 -22.76 -5.65 20.23
CA THR A 32 -23.90 -4.74 20.38
C THR A 32 -23.74 -3.58 19.40
N SER A 33 -24.70 -3.45 18.49
CA SER A 33 -24.85 -2.31 17.60
C SER A 33 -25.17 -1.06 18.42
N LYS A 34 -24.15 -0.28 18.77
CA LYS A 34 -24.36 1.09 19.23
C LYS A 34 -24.66 1.96 18.02
N THR A 35 -25.94 2.14 17.75
CA THR A 35 -26.47 3.11 16.79
C THR A 35 -26.07 4.51 17.26
N PHE A 36 -25.09 5.12 16.61
CA PHE A 36 -24.75 6.53 16.81
C PHE A 36 -25.87 7.38 16.20
N LYS A 37 -26.73 7.97 17.05
CA LYS A 37 -27.71 8.97 16.61
C LYS A 37 -26.96 10.25 16.23
N PRO A 38 -27.08 10.76 14.98
CA PRO A 38 -26.53 12.07 14.66
C PRO A 38 -27.44 13.14 15.28
N SER A 39 -26.82 14.04 16.04
CA SER A 39 -27.42 15.28 16.53
C SER A 39 -27.79 16.16 15.32
N HIS A 40 -29.07 16.52 15.20
CA HIS A 40 -29.57 17.46 14.21
C HIS A 40 -28.98 18.86 14.47
N HIS A 41 -27.90 19.20 13.78
CA HIS A 41 -27.56 20.59 13.55
C HIS A 41 -28.60 21.19 12.60
N LYS A 42 -29.35 22.17 13.11
CA LYS A 42 -30.27 23.01 12.34
C LYS A 42 -29.53 23.65 11.18
N TYR A 43 -29.78 23.19 9.97
CA TYR A 43 -29.48 23.97 8.77
C TYR A 43 -30.53 25.09 8.70
N ILE A 44 -30.09 26.32 8.92
CA ILE A 44 -30.86 27.52 8.60
C ILE A 44 -31.03 27.53 7.08
N HIS A 45 -32.25 27.28 6.60
CA HIS A 45 -32.61 27.53 5.21
C HIS A 45 -32.49 29.04 4.95
N LYS A 46 -31.53 29.45 4.13
CA LYS A 46 -31.56 30.76 3.47
C LYS A 46 -32.63 30.69 2.36
N PRO A 47 -33.62 31.60 2.31
CA PRO A 47 -34.54 31.65 1.19
C PRO A 47 -33.82 32.14 -0.06
N THR A 48 -33.92 31.36 -1.14
CA THR A 48 -33.59 31.77 -2.51
C THR A 48 -34.49 32.92 -2.95
N PRO A 49 -33.97 33.97 -3.61
CA PRO A 49 -34.81 35.01 -4.18
C PRO A 49 -35.54 34.47 -5.41
N GLU A 50 -36.87 34.49 -5.35
CA GLU A 50 -37.74 34.22 -6.50
C GLU A 50 -37.51 35.27 -7.59
N LYS A 51 -37.41 34.78 -8.84
CA LYS A 51 -37.25 35.62 -10.03
C LYS A 51 -38.64 36.07 -10.50
N PRO A 52 -38.90 37.38 -10.69
CA PRO A 52 -40.22 37.84 -11.13
C PRO A 52 -40.48 37.50 -12.61
N PRO A 53 -41.74 37.30 -13.02
CA PRO A 53 -42.11 36.98 -14.40
C PRO A 53 -41.94 38.19 -15.33
N PRO A 54 -41.66 37.99 -16.63
CA PRO A 54 -41.43 39.09 -17.55
C PRO A 54 -42.74 39.83 -17.89
N SER A 55 -42.75 41.13 -17.60
CA SER A 55 -43.76 42.09 -18.03
C SER A 55 -43.65 42.36 -19.53
N SER A 56 -44.78 42.28 -20.22
CA SER A 56 -44.97 42.70 -21.62
C SER A 56 -44.86 44.22 -21.77
N THR A 57 -43.94 44.69 -22.60
CA THR A 57 -43.95 46.06 -23.13
C THR A 57 -43.45 46.05 -24.58
N PRO A 58 -44.18 46.61 -25.54
CA PRO A 58 -43.78 46.63 -26.95
C PRO A 58 -42.74 47.72 -27.20
N GLN A 59 -41.67 47.40 -27.93
CA GLN A 59 -40.67 48.35 -28.41
C GLN A 59 -40.89 48.65 -29.90
N PRO A 60 -40.65 49.90 -30.35
CA PRO A 60 -40.99 50.36 -31.70
C PRO A 60 -40.01 49.84 -32.75
N HIS A 61 -40.54 49.56 -33.94
CA HIS A 61 -39.78 49.24 -35.14
C HIS A 61 -38.87 50.41 -35.54
N PHE A 62 -37.56 50.23 -35.40
CA PHE A 62 -36.57 51.01 -36.15
C PHE A 62 -35.83 50.08 -37.12
N ASN A 63 -36.12 50.33 -38.39
CA ASN A 63 -35.60 49.63 -39.55
C ASN A 63 -34.16 50.10 -39.81
N PHE A 64 -33.18 49.25 -39.51
CA PHE A 64 -31.82 49.40 -40.02
C PHE A 64 -31.48 48.15 -40.82
N GLN A 65 -31.51 48.29 -42.14
CA GLN A 65 -30.95 47.31 -43.07
C GLN A 65 -29.42 47.44 -43.07
N PRO A 66 -28.65 46.39 -42.71
CA PRO A 66 -27.28 46.27 -43.16
C PRO A 66 -27.22 45.56 -44.54
N PRO A 67 -26.22 45.88 -45.36
CA PRO A 67 -26.15 45.42 -46.75
C PRO A 67 -25.71 43.95 -46.85
N PHE A 68 -26.34 43.26 -47.80
CA PHE A 68 -25.83 42.19 -48.66
C PHE A 68 -24.83 41.16 -48.06
N ASN A 69 -25.37 39.97 -47.81
CA ASN A 69 -24.78 38.64 -48.06
C ASN A 69 -23.25 38.52 -48.00
N GLN A 70 -22.72 38.18 -46.82
CA GLN A 70 -21.50 37.38 -46.72
C GLN A 70 -21.86 36.01 -46.14
N MET A 71 -21.78 34.98 -46.97
CA MET A 71 -21.75 33.59 -46.53
C MET A 71 -20.45 33.35 -45.74
N ALA A 72 -20.48 33.52 -44.42
CA ALA A 72 -19.48 32.93 -43.54
C ALA A 72 -19.71 31.41 -43.51
N ARG A 73 -19.18 30.71 -44.50
CA ARG A 73 -19.14 29.24 -44.52
C ARG A 73 -18.34 28.79 -43.32
N THR A 74 -19.02 28.39 -42.25
CA THR A 74 -18.44 27.64 -41.14
C THR A 74 -17.74 26.42 -41.73
N LYS A 75 -16.40 26.44 -41.74
CA LYS A 75 -15.59 25.26 -42.01
C LYS A 75 -15.77 24.30 -40.84
N GLN A 76 -16.86 23.55 -40.85
CA GLN A 76 -16.98 22.34 -40.05
C GLN A 76 -15.97 21.35 -40.63
N THR A 77 -14.76 21.31 -40.08
CA THR A 77 -13.83 20.24 -40.41
C THR A 77 -14.41 18.96 -39.85
N ALA A 78 -14.90 18.09 -40.73
CA ALA A 78 -15.30 16.75 -40.37
C ALA A 78 -14.12 16.05 -39.70
N ARG A 79 -14.18 15.88 -38.37
CA ARG A 79 -13.31 14.93 -37.69
C ARG A 79 -13.82 13.55 -38.07
N LYS A 80 -13.06 12.83 -38.91
CA LYS A 80 -13.29 11.43 -39.24
C LYS A 80 -13.42 10.63 -37.94
N SER A 81 -14.61 10.13 -37.67
CA SER A 81 -14.89 9.07 -36.73
C SER A 81 -14.63 7.74 -37.43
N THR A 82 -13.39 7.26 -37.46
CA THR A 82 -13.09 5.84 -37.66
C THR A 82 -11.63 5.54 -37.37
N GLY A 83 -11.43 4.34 -36.83
CA GLY A 83 -10.21 3.87 -36.19
C GLY A 83 -8.95 3.96 -37.04
N GLY A 84 -7.82 4.03 -36.34
CA GLY A 84 -6.51 3.87 -36.95
C GLY A 84 -6.39 2.52 -37.65
N LYS A 85 -6.11 2.56 -38.96
CA LYS A 85 -5.11 1.78 -39.71
C LYS A 85 -5.32 2.05 -41.20
N ALA A 86 -4.28 2.51 -41.89
CA ALA A 86 -4.27 2.66 -43.33
C ALA A 86 -4.10 1.29 -44.03
N PRO A 87 -4.56 1.12 -45.29
CA PRO A 87 -4.47 -0.15 -46.02
C PRO A 87 -3.00 -0.51 -46.31
N ARG A 88 -2.62 -1.74 -45.95
CA ARG A 88 -1.25 -2.26 -46.04
C ARG A 88 -0.96 -2.74 -47.47
N LYS A 89 -0.04 -2.07 -48.17
CA LYS A 89 0.70 -2.65 -49.30
C LYS A 89 1.94 -3.35 -48.75
N GLN A 90 2.09 -4.65 -49.01
CA GLN A 90 3.20 -5.48 -48.55
C GLN A 90 4.49 -5.09 -49.28
N LEU A 91 5.51 -4.68 -48.52
CA LEU A 91 6.93 -4.86 -48.81
C LEU A 91 7.64 -4.89 -47.44
N ALA A 92 8.44 -5.93 -47.20
CA ALA A 92 9.14 -6.14 -45.93
C ALA A 92 10.05 -4.95 -45.61
N THR A 93 9.81 -4.30 -44.48
CA THR A 93 10.73 -3.31 -43.92
C THR A 93 10.83 -3.52 -42.41
N LYS A 94 12.07 -3.67 -41.96
CA LYS A 94 12.54 -3.68 -40.56
C LYS A 94 11.62 -2.87 -39.65
N ALA A 95 11.32 -3.42 -38.47
CA ALA A 95 10.64 -2.71 -37.40
C ALA A 95 11.47 -1.50 -36.92
N ALA A 96 11.35 -0.38 -37.63
CA ALA A 96 11.74 0.93 -37.15
C ALA A 96 10.75 1.33 -36.05
N ARG A 97 11.05 0.90 -34.82
CA ARG A 97 10.37 1.40 -33.63
C ARG A 97 10.54 2.92 -33.61
N LYS A 98 9.42 3.65 -33.71
CA LYS A 98 9.28 5.11 -33.56
C LYS A 98 10.53 5.81 -33.00
N SER A 99 11.47 6.17 -33.88
CA SER A 99 12.37 7.29 -33.63
C SER A 99 11.64 8.56 -34.08
N ALA A 100 11.84 9.62 -33.29
CA ALA A 100 11.05 10.85 -33.30
C ALA A 100 10.97 11.54 -34.68
N PRO A 101 9.93 12.38 -34.94
CA PRO A 101 9.95 13.30 -36.08
C PRO A 101 11.17 14.23 -35.99
N ALA A 102 11.88 14.40 -37.11
CA ALA A 102 13.15 15.12 -37.21
C ALA A 102 13.06 16.66 -37.09
N THR A 103 11.92 17.21 -36.67
CA THR A 103 11.73 18.65 -36.50
C THR A 103 10.75 18.91 -35.36
N GLY A 104 11.28 19.40 -34.23
CA GLY A 104 10.53 19.71 -33.01
C GLY A 104 11.11 18.96 -31.82
N GLY A 105 11.69 19.71 -30.87
CA GLY A 105 12.46 19.19 -29.74
C GLY A 105 11.86 17.95 -29.09
N VAL A 106 12.71 16.95 -28.83
CA VAL A 106 12.34 15.72 -28.13
C VAL A 106 11.60 16.08 -26.85
N LYS A 107 10.34 15.61 -26.70
CA LYS A 107 9.59 15.78 -25.45
C LYS A 107 10.46 15.27 -24.30
N LYS A 108 10.74 16.14 -23.32
CA LYS A 108 11.52 15.76 -22.14
C LYS A 108 10.89 14.50 -21.51
N PRO A 109 11.68 13.47 -21.16
CA PRO A 109 11.15 12.30 -20.50
C PRO A 109 10.45 12.73 -19.21
N HIS A 110 9.25 12.20 -18.98
CA HIS A 110 8.46 12.52 -17.80
C HIS A 110 9.18 12.02 -16.54
N ARG A 111 9.49 12.92 -15.61
CA ARG A 111 10.08 12.62 -14.30
C ARG A 111 9.08 12.96 -13.20
N PHE A 112 8.81 12.00 -12.33
CA PHE A 112 7.99 12.23 -11.14
C PHE A 112 8.69 13.19 -10.16
N ARG A 113 7.91 14.00 -9.44
CA ARG A 113 8.43 14.86 -8.38
C ARG A 113 9.02 14.00 -7.24
N PRO A 114 10.08 14.47 -6.56
CA PRO A 114 10.59 13.76 -5.38
C PRO A 114 9.46 13.49 -4.38
N GLY A 115 9.49 12.32 -3.74
CA GLY A 115 8.42 11.85 -2.86
C GLY A 115 7.24 11.16 -3.57
N THR A 116 6.97 11.44 -4.84
CA THR A 116 5.82 10.82 -5.55
C THR A 116 5.98 9.31 -5.71
N VAL A 117 7.20 8.86 -6.06
CA VAL A 117 7.49 7.43 -6.20
C VAL A 117 7.56 6.76 -4.83
N ALA A 118 8.20 7.40 -3.85
CA ALA A 118 8.27 6.88 -2.48
C ALA A 118 6.88 6.66 -1.86
N LEU A 119 5.95 7.63 -2.00
CA LEU A 119 4.56 7.47 -1.52
C LEU A 119 3.81 6.35 -2.24
N ARG A 120 4.11 6.11 -3.52
CA ARG A 120 3.54 4.97 -4.27
C ARG A 120 4.07 3.64 -3.74
N GLU A 121 5.37 3.55 -3.48
CA GLU A 121 6.02 2.37 -2.93
C GLU A 121 5.51 2.06 -1.52
N ILE A 122 5.40 3.05 -0.65
CA ILE A 122 4.81 2.90 0.70
C ILE A 122 3.42 2.28 0.61
N ARG A 123 2.54 2.83 -0.24
CA ARG A 123 1.18 2.28 -0.43
C ARG A 123 1.17 0.88 -1.02
N LYS A 124 2.11 0.59 -1.94
CA LYS A 124 2.26 -0.75 -2.53
C LYS A 124 2.61 -1.76 -1.45
N TYR A 125 3.66 -1.49 -0.67
CA TYR A 125 4.19 -2.42 0.31
C TYR A 125 3.31 -2.59 1.54
N GLN A 126 2.58 -1.54 1.96
CA GLN A 126 1.59 -1.66 3.02
C GLN A 126 0.37 -2.51 2.63
N LYS A 127 0.08 -2.65 1.33
CA LYS A 127 -1.04 -3.49 0.85
C LYS A 127 -0.65 -4.96 0.70
N SER A 128 0.63 -5.25 0.50
CA SER A 128 1.15 -6.59 0.27
C SER A 128 1.80 -7.18 1.53
N THR A 129 1.92 -8.49 1.57
CA THR A 129 2.68 -9.23 2.59
C THR A 129 3.90 -9.94 1.98
N GLU A 130 4.42 -9.42 0.87
CA GLU A 130 5.59 -10.00 0.20
C GLU A 130 6.86 -9.72 1.03
N LEU A 131 7.70 -10.74 1.20
CA LEU A 131 9.03 -10.58 1.81
C LEU A 131 9.92 -9.74 0.89
N LEU A 132 10.56 -8.71 1.46
CA LEU A 132 11.34 -7.71 0.73
C LEU A 132 12.82 -8.07 0.65
N ILE A 133 13.32 -8.87 1.60
CA ILE A 133 14.71 -9.33 1.58
C ILE A 133 14.82 -10.54 0.65
N ARG A 134 15.83 -10.52 -0.23
CA ARG A 134 16.08 -11.66 -1.13
C ARG A 134 16.44 -12.91 -0.30
N LYS A 135 15.79 -14.03 -0.60
CA LYS A 135 15.92 -15.30 0.16
C LYS A 135 17.36 -15.83 0.25
N LEU A 136 18.11 -15.84 -0.87
CA LEU A 136 19.46 -16.42 -0.90
C LEU A 136 20.49 -15.62 -0.06
N PRO A 137 20.59 -14.29 -0.18
CA PRO A 137 21.43 -13.49 0.72
C PRO A 137 21.06 -13.65 2.19
N PHE A 138 19.76 -13.63 2.53
CA PHE A 138 19.32 -13.82 3.92
C PHE A 138 19.72 -15.20 4.46
N GLN A 139 19.54 -16.26 3.67
CA GLN A 139 19.96 -17.60 4.04
C GLN A 139 21.48 -17.69 4.29
N ARG A 140 22.30 -17.01 3.47
CA ARG A 140 23.76 -16.98 3.66
C ARG A 140 24.12 -16.31 4.98
N LEU A 141 23.49 -15.17 5.28
CA LEU A 141 23.67 -14.44 6.54
C LEU A 141 23.29 -15.28 7.76
N VAL A 142 22.15 -15.98 7.71
CA VAL A 142 21.73 -16.88 8.80
C VAL A 142 22.77 -17.96 9.07
N ARG A 143 23.35 -18.55 8.01
CA ARG A 143 24.36 -19.60 8.14
C ARG A 143 25.70 -19.05 8.62
N GLU A 144 26.09 -17.86 8.18
CA GLU A 144 27.29 -17.16 8.63
C GLU A 144 27.22 -16.94 10.15
N ILE A 145 26.14 -16.33 10.65
CA ILE A 145 25.95 -16.08 12.09
C ILE A 145 25.90 -17.39 12.88
N ALA A 146 25.19 -18.40 12.38
CA ALA A 146 25.05 -19.67 13.09
C ALA A 146 26.36 -20.44 13.23
N GLN A 147 27.27 -20.29 12.26
CA GLN A 147 28.57 -20.94 12.26
C GLN A 147 29.45 -20.47 13.43
N ASP A 148 29.30 -19.23 13.88
CA ASP A 148 30.03 -18.68 15.02
C ASP A 148 29.65 -19.36 16.35
N PHE A 149 28.46 -19.96 16.43
CA PHE A 149 27.98 -20.64 17.64
C PHE A 149 28.23 -22.15 17.60
N LYS A 150 27.97 -22.78 16.46
CA LYS A 150 28.15 -24.23 16.29
C LYS A 150 28.39 -24.56 14.83
N THR A 151 29.46 -25.32 14.57
CA THR A 151 29.78 -25.83 13.24
C THR A 151 28.78 -26.92 12.82
N ASP A 152 28.60 -27.08 11.51
CA ASP A 152 27.85 -28.18 10.89
C ASP A 152 26.35 -28.22 11.18
N LEU A 153 25.73 -27.06 11.43
CA LEU A 153 24.29 -26.93 11.58
C LEU A 153 23.54 -27.10 10.25
N ARG A 154 22.53 -27.98 10.26
CA ARG A 154 21.57 -28.15 9.16
C ARG A 154 20.29 -27.37 9.47
N PHE A 155 19.87 -26.55 8.51
CA PHE A 155 18.64 -25.76 8.61
C PHE A 155 17.53 -26.37 7.77
N GLN A 156 16.35 -26.49 8.36
CA GLN A 156 15.11 -26.73 7.61
C GLN A 156 14.74 -25.49 6.80
N SER A 157 14.10 -25.67 5.64
CA SER A 157 13.64 -24.56 4.81
C SER A 157 12.62 -23.66 5.53
N SER A 158 11.71 -24.24 6.31
CA SER A 158 10.73 -23.51 7.11
C SER A 158 11.38 -22.71 8.24
N ALA A 159 12.47 -23.20 8.85
CA ALA A 159 13.18 -22.47 9.90
C ALA A 159 13.80 -21.17 9.35
N VAL A 160 14.42 -21.24 8.18
CA VAL A 160 14.98 -20.04 7.52
C VAL A 160 13.86 -19.07 7.12
N ALA A 161 12.71 -19.58 6.66
CA ALA A 161 11.55 -18.75 6.34
C ALA A 161 10.99 -18.04 7.59
N ALA A 162 10.84 -18.76 8.70
CA ALA A 162 10.37 -18.19 9.97
C ALA A 162 11.31 -17.11 10.52
N LEU A 163 12.63 -17.34 10.45
CA LEU A 163 13.63 -16.34 10.79
C LEU A 163 13.51 -15.09 9.92
N GLN A 164 13.25 -15.26 8.62
CA GLN A 164 13.06 -14.14 7.70
C GLN A 164 11.79 -13.34 8.01
N GLU A 165 10.67 -14.02 8.23
CA GLU A 165 9.41 -13.37 8.60
C GLU A 165 9.56 -12.57 9.90
N ALA A 166 10.17 -13.16 10.93
CA ALA A 166 10.41 -12.48 12.20
C ALA A 166 11.35 -11.28 12.05
N ALA A 167 12.43 -11.42 11.28
CA ALA A 167 13.38 -10.34 11.05
C ALA A 167 12.77 -9.16 10.30
N GLU A 168 12.01 -9.42 9.22
CA GLU A 168 11.36 -8.36 8.45
C GLU A 168 10.25 -7.67 9.26
N ALA A 169 9.45 -8.43 10.03
CA ALA A 169 8.44 -7.87 10.91
C ALA A 169 9.06 -6.95 11.98
N TYR A 170 10.16 -7.39 12.60
CA TYR A 170 10.89 -6.58 13.58
C TYR A 170 11.43 -5.27 12.95
N LEU A 171 12.05 -5.36 11.77
CA LEU A 171 12.59 -4.19 11.08
C LEU A 171 11.50 -3.20 10.67
N VAL A 172 10.36 -3.67 10.17
CA VAL A 172 9.21 -2.80 9.84
C VAL A 172 8.72 -2.07 11.09
N GLY A 173 8.48 -2.79 12.19
CA GLY A 173 8.07 -2.17 13.44
C GLY A 173 9.10 -1.16 13.96
N LEU A 174 10.40 -1.46 13.85
CA LEU A 174 11.46 -0.51 14.24
C LEU A 174 11.46 0.74 13.36
N PHE A 175 11.20 0.62 12.06
CA PHE A 175 11.09 1.76 11.15
C PHE A 175 9.85 2.62 11.41
N GLU A 176 8.75 2.04 11.87
CA GLU A 176 7.56 2.79 12.29
C GLU A 176 7.90 3.72 13.46
N ASP A 177 8.52 3.21 14.52
CA ASP A 177 8.94 4.03 15.67
C ASP A 177 10.03 5.04 15.31
N THR A 178 10.98 4.64 14.46
CA THR A 178 12.03 5.53 13.95
C THR A 178 11.41 6.70 13.17
N ASN A 179 10.37 6.44 12.39
CA ASN A 179 9.64 7.46 11.64
C ASN A 179 8.90 8.42 12.59
N LEU A 180 8.27 7.92 13.65
CA LEU A 180 7.66 8.77 14.69
C LEU A 180 8.70 9.67 15.38
N CYS A 181 9.89 9.15 15.67
CA CYS A 181 10.99 9.94 16.23
C CYS A 181 11.47 11.04 15.27
N ALA A 182 11.56 10.75 13.97
CA ALA A 182 11.92 11.74 12.96
C ALA A 182 10.87 12.87 12.85
N ILE A 183 9.58 12.50 12.85
CA ILE A 183 8.45 13.44 12.83
C ILE A 183 8.44 14.32 14.10
N HIS A 184 8.69 13.72 15.26
CA HIS A 184 8.82 14.46 16.52
C HIS A 184 9.90 15.55 16.45
N ALA A 185 10.99 15.28 15.73
CA ALA A 185 12.07 16.23 15.46
C ALA A 185 11.83 17.12 14.21
N LYS A 186 10.59 17.22 13.71
CA LYS A 186 10.18 18.03 12.54
C LYS A 186 10.91 17.67 11.24
N ARG A 187 11.32 16.41 11.06
CA ARG A 187 11.97 15.90 9.85
C ARG A 187 11.11 14.84 9.16
N VAL A 188 11.34 14.67 7.86
CA VAL A 188 10.75 13.58 7.05
C VAL A 188 11.76 12.47 6.78
N THR A 189 13.05 12.78 6.82
CA THR A 189 14.14 11.81 6.62
C THR A 189 14.55 11.21 7.97
N ILE A 190 14.44 9.89 8.08
CA ILE A 190 14.94 9.12 9.22
C ILE A 190 16.48 9.15 9.27
N MET A 191 17.02 9.17 10.48
CA MET A 191 18.46 9.20 10.74
C MET A 191 18.86 8.13 11.77
N PRO A 192 20.14 7.74 11.86
CA PRO A 192 20.60 6.77 12.85
C PRO A 192 20.24 7.12 14.30
N LYS A 193 20.24 8.42 14.64
CA LYS A 193 19.83 8.90 15.97
C LYS A 193 18.37 8.61 16.30
N ASP A 194 17.48 8.58 15.31
CA ASP A 194 16.06 8.28 15.49
C ASP A 194 15.88 6.79 15.83
N MET A 195 16.62 5.92 15.15
CA MET A 195 16.62 4.48 15.40
C MET A 195 17.25 4.15 16.76
N GLN A 196 18.34 4.84 17.11
CA GLN A 196 18.96 4.71 18.42
C GLN A 196 18.03 5.13 19.57
N LEU A 197 17.25 6.20 19.35
CA LEU A 197 16.23 6.65 20.31
C LEU A 197 15.10 5.63 20.43
N ALA A 198 14.55 5.15 19.31
CA ALA A 198 13.50 4.14 19.29
C ALA A 198 13.92 2.87 20.06
N ARG A 199 15.11 2.32 19.76
CA ARG A 199 15.66 1.15 20.48
C ARG A 199 15.88 1.40 21.97
N ARG A 200 16.27 2.62 22.35
CA ARG A 200 16.45 3.00 23.76
C ARG A 200 15.11 3.02 24.51
N ILE A 201 14.05 3.55 23.89
CA ILE A 201 12.71 3.61 24.50
C ILE A 201 12.11 2.20 24.60
N ARG A 202 12.36 1.32 23.61
CA ARG A 202 11.91 -0.08 23.65
C ARG A 202 12.60 -0.95 24.71
N GLY A 203 13.73 -0.50 25.27
CA GLY A 203 14.54 -1.31 26.19
C GLY A 203 15.42 -2.36 25.50
N GLU A 204 15.68 -2.23 24.20
CA GLU A 204 16.49 -3.19 23.41
C GLU A 204 18.00 -2.88 23.43
N ARG A 205 18.41 -1.90 24.24
CA ARG A 205 19.82 -1.63 24.55
C ARG A 205 20.15 -2.35 25.86
N ALA A 206 20.81 -3.51 25.73
CA ALA A 206 21.78 -3.96 26.72
C ALA A 206 23.09 -3.16 26.53
#